data_AF-A0A453IXM1-F1
#
_entry.id   AF-A0A453IXM1-F1
#
_cell.length_a   1.000
_cell.length_b   1.000
_cell.length_c   1.000
_cell.angle_alpha   90.00
_cell.angle_beta   90.00
_cell.angle_gamma   90.00
#
_symmetry.space_group_name_H-M   'P 1'
#
loop_
_entity.id
_entity.type
_entity.pdbx_description
1 polymer ?
#
loop_
_entity_poly.entity_id
_entity_poly.type
_entity_poly.pdbx_seq_one_letter_code
_entity_poly.pdbx_strand_id
1 'polypeptide(L)'
;ALPWVVMATGPVNDPDRWDQQFRTFQPFLDPNREQSSSVPIAAGRRPSGPPPRPPFPPSTPSASPSSLRPSSARKGSTAMAEEAGRRRRAAVVVLGDIGRSPRMQYHSLSLANQAGMEVDIVANGGSDPHLSLRENPSIHIHEMKSVQLSGISKISGALALLLKAAIQFIMLIWFLCFKIPRPDVFIVQNPPSVPTLAAVKLVSWLRGAKFIVDWHNFGYTLLGLSHGRSHVIVKVYFWFEKHFGRMADGAFCVTKAMQHELAQNWGIKATVLYDHSPEFFRPASLTEKHEVGWFHLWCYRQC
;
A
#
# COMPACT_ATOMS: atom_id res chain seq x y z
N ALA A 1 -14.13 2.26 -20.27
CA ALA A 1 -14.16 1.19 -19.25
C ALA A 1 -12.73 0.91 -18.82
N LEU A 2 -12.43 1.00 -17.52
CA LEU A 2 -11.08 0.72 -17.01
C LEU A 2 -10.77 -0.79 -17.17
N PRO A 3 -9.53 -1.20 -17.49
CA PRO A 3 -9.19 -2.57 -17.93
C PRO A 3 -9.32 -3.67 -16.87
N TRP A 4 -9.81 -3.36 -15.67
CA TRP A 4 -9.85 -4.29 -14.53
C TRP A 4 -10.76 -5.52 -14.75
N VAL A 5 -11.63 -5.49 -15.76
CA VAL A 5 -12.71 -6.49 -15.90
C VAL A 5 -12.37 -7.66 -16.83
N VAL A 6 -11.35 -7.58 -17.70
CA VAL A 6 -11.20 -8.57 -18.80
C VAL A 6 -10.21 -9.71 -18.52
N MET A 7 -9.50 -9.75 -17.39
CA MET A 7 -8.45 -10.78 -17.16
C MET A 7 -8.74 -11.73 -15.97
N ALA A 8 -10.02 -12.05 -15.74
CA ALA A 8 -10.47 -12.87 -14.61
C ALA A 8 -11.11 -14.22 -14.98
N THR A 9 -10.72 -14.86 -16.09
CA THR A 9 -11.20 -16.21 -16.45
C THR A 9 -10.12 -17.26 -16.19
N GLY A 10 -10.07 -17.80 -14.97
CA GLY A 10 -9.18 -18.91 -14.59
C GLY A 10 -9.22 -19.16 -13.07
N PRO A 11 -8.83 -20.35 -12.59
CA PRO A 11 -8.91 -20.72 -11.17
C PRO A 11 -8.11 -19.76 -10.27
N VAL A 12 -8.62 -19.56 -9.06
CA VAL A 12 -8.30 -18.42 -8.18
C VAL A 12 -7.12 -18.71 -7.23
N ASN A 13 -6.66 -19.95 -7.13
CA ASN A 13 -5.69 -20.41 -6.12
C ASN A 13 -4.25 -20.63 -6.63
N ASP A 14 -3.85 -19.98 -7.72
CA ASP A 14 -2.52 -20.17 -8.29
C ASP A 14 -1.60 -18.97 -8.00
N PRO A 15 -0.62 -19.09 -7.06
CA PRO A 15 0.37 -18.03 -6.84
C PRO A 15 1.22 -17.74 -8.09
N ASP A 16 1.36 -18.69 -9.02
CA ASP A 16 2.08 -18.48 -10.27
C ASP A 16 1.31 -17.56 -11.23
N ARG A 17 -0.02 -17.42 -11.10
CA ARG A 17 -0.85 -16.53 -11.92
C ARG A 17 -0.54 -15.06 -11.70
N TRP A 18 -0.33 -14.65 -10.45
CA TRP A 18 0.04 -13.27 -10.13
C TRP A 18 1.48 -12.98 -10.54
N ASP A 19 2.38 -13.95 -10.39
CA ASP A 19 3.72 -13.88 -10.97
C ASP A 19 3.66 -13.86 -12.51
N GLN A 20 2.65 -14.48 -13.14
CA GLN A 20 2.42 -14.42 -14.59
C GLN A 20 1.90 -13.05 -15.03
N GLN A 21 0.92 -12.48 -14.33
CA GLN A 21 0.44 -11.12 -14.60
C GLN A 21 1.54 -10.09 -14.37
N PHE A 22 2.35 -10.24 -13.33
CA PHE A 22 3.54 -9.43 -13.12
C PHE A 22 4.55 -9.61 -14.26
N ARG A 23 4.79 -10.84 -14.73
CA ARG A 23 5.62 -11.11 -15.93
C ARG A 23 5.08 -10.43 -17.18
N THR A 24 3.76 -10.35 -17.37
CA THR A 24 3.14 -9.57 -18.45
C THR A 24 3.48 -8.09 -18.34
N PHE A 25 3.58 -7.57 -17.12
CA PHE A 25 3.97 -6.19 -16.86
C PHE A 25 5.47 -5.97 -16.75
N GLN A 26 6.27 -7.02 -16.62
CA GLN A 26 7.72 -6.96 -16.44
C GLN A 26 8.44 -6.21 -17.57
N PRO A 27 8.06 -6.35 -18.85
CA PRO A 27 8.58 -5.50 -19.89
C PRO A 27 8.44 -4.04 -19.53
N PHE A 28 7.35 -3.59 -18.89
CA PHE A 28 7.00 -2.20 -18.53
C PHE A 28 7.75 -1.65 -17.34
N LEU A 29 8.43 -2.50 -16.57
CA LEU A 29 9.06 -2.08 -15.33
C LEU A 29 10.42 -1.42 -15.52
N ASP A 30 11.10 -1.74 -16.63
CA ASP A 30 12.37 -1.16 -17.01
C ASP A 30 12.19 -0.14 -18.15
N PRO A 31 12.24 1.18 -17.88
CA PRO A 31 12.10 2.20 -18.91
C PRO A 31 13.32 2.30 -19.85
N ASN A 32 14.42 1.59 -19.57
CA ASN A 32 15.67 1.65 -20.34
C ASN A 32 15.98 0.35 -21.11
N ARG A 33 15.13 -0.68 -21.02
CA ARG A 33 15.42 -2.00 -21.62
C ARG A 33 14.68 -2.20 -22.92
N GLU A 34 15.26 -1.69 -24.01
CA GLU A 34 15.09 -2.27 -25.34
C GLU A 34 16.38 -3.00 -25.76
N GLN A 35 16.17 -4.21 -26.30
CA GLN A 35 17.09 -5.04 -27.08
C GLN A 35 18.43 -5.44 -26.43
N SER A 36 18.42 -6.60 -25.76
CA SER A 36 19.57 -7.50 -25.77
C SER A 36 19.15 -8.90 -25.34
N SER A 37 18.87 -9.73 -26.35
CA SER A 37 18.91 -11.18 -26.22
C SER A 37 20.37 -11.61 -26.13
N SER A 38 20.81 -12.12 -24.98
CA SER A 38 21.86 -13.12 -24.89
C SER A 38 22.01 -13.61 -23.45
N VAL A 39 21.74 -14.90 -23.28
CA VAL A 39 22.14 -15.70 -22.11
C VAL A 39 23.64 -15.97 -22.22
N PRO A 40 24.40 -15.93 -21.11
CA PRO A 40 25.21 -17.10 -20.75
C PRO A 40 25.02 -17.45 -19.26
N ILE A 41 24.63 -18.68 -18.93
CA ILE A 41 25.46 -19.88 -18.70
C ILE A 41 26.51 -19.70 -17.60
N ALA A 42 26.37 -20.56 -16.59
CA ALA A 42 27.12 -20.64 -15.35
C ALA A 42 28.55 -21.21 -15.49
N ALA A 43 29.43 -20.76 -14.59
CA ALA A 43 30.56 -21.49 -14.01
C ALA A 43 30.98 -20.68 -12.76
N GLY A 44 31.23 -21.17 -11.55
CA GLY A 44 31.70 -22.48 -11.11
C GLY A 44 33.07 -22.30 -10.44
N ARG A 45 33.12 -22.38 -9.09
CA ARG A 45 34.21 -22.83 -8.17
C ARG A 45 34.50 -21.92 -6.96
N ARG A 46 34.43 -22.54 -5.77
CA ARG A 46 35.06 -22.18 -4.46
C ARG A 46 36.51 -22.77 -4.41
N PRO A 47 37.33 -22.75 -3.31
CA PRO A 47 37.15 -22.23 -1.93
C PRO A 47 38.37 -21.53 -1.24
N SER A 48 38.11 -21.03 -0.02
CA SER A 48 38.92 -21.05 1.22
C SER A 48 40.21 -20.23 1.40
N GLY A 49 40.23 -19.45 2.49
CA GLY A 49 41.40 -19.03 3.26
C GLY A 49 40.99 -18.80 4.74
N PRO A 50 41.86 -19.09 5.74
CA PRO A 50 41.47 -19.41 7.13
C PRO A 50 41.38 -18.19 8.07
N PRO A 51 40.76 -18.31 9.26
CA PRO A 51 40.64 -17.22 10.22
C PRO A 51 41.78 -17.23 11.26
N PRO A 52 42.15 -16.07 11.84
CA PRO A 52 42.80 -16.04 13.15
C PRO A 52 41.91 -15.43 14.25
N ARG A 53 42.27 -15.83 15.48
CA ARG A 53 41.52 -15.86 16.75
C ARG A 53 41.66 -14.57 17.61
N PRO A 54 40.82 -14.42 18.67
CA PRO A 54 40.83 -13.24 19.57
C PRO A 54 41.89 -13.37 20.68
N PRO A 55 42.18 -12.26 21.40
CA PRO A 55 41.98 -12.32 22.86
C PRO A 55 41.50 -11.02 23.56
N PHE A 56 40.60 -11.25 24.53
CA PHE A 56 40.37 -10.67 25.87
C PHE A 56 40.20 -9.15 26.16
N PRO A 57 39.20 -8.78 27.01
CA PRO A 57 39.12 -7.53 27.80
C PRO A 57 39.84 -7.73 29.16
N PRO A 58 39.72 -6.90 30.23
CA PRO A 58 38.99 -5.64 30.45
C PRO A 58 39.81 -4.53 31.13
N SER A 59 39.24 -3.32 31.26
CA SER A 59 39.63 -2.39 32.33
C SER A 59 38.49 -1.42 32.64
N THR A 60 37.80 -1.68 33.76
CA THR A 60 37.11 -0.68 34.57
C THR A 60 38.14 0.18 35.32
N PRO A 61 37.77 1.40 35.72
CA PRO A 61 37.65 1.62 37.16
C PRO A 61 36.35 2.32 37.57
N SER A 62 36.01 2.00 38.82
CA SER A 62 34.95 2.53 39.66
C SER A 62 35.00 4.05 39.86
N ALA A 63 33.82 4.67 39.96
CA ALA A 63 33.59 5.76 40.89
C ALA A 63 32.13 5.74 41.39
N SER A 64 32.03 5.83 42.72
CA SER A 64 30.87 5.68 43.60
C SER A 64 29.87 6.86 43.52
N PRO A 65 28.70 6.77 44.21
CA PRO A 65 27.52 7.57 43.92
C PRO A 65 27.53 8.89 44.71
N SER A 66 27.02 9.96 44.09
CA SER A 66 26.73 11.18 44.84
C SER A 66 25.48 11.89 44.34
N SER A 67 24.63 12.20 45.33
CA SER A 67 23.61 13.23 45.39
C SER A 67 22.35 13.07 44.53
N LEU A 68 21.32 12.59 45.22
CA LEU A 68 19.95 13.09 45.16
C LEU A 68 19.89 14.61 44.91
N ARG A 69 19.24 15.02 43.82
CA ARG A 69 18.36 16.19 43.80
C ARG A 69 17.09 15.84 43.02
N PRO A 70 15.90 16.17 43.58
CA PRO A 70 14.63 15.86 42.94
C PRO A 70 14.28 16.93 41.89
N SER A 71 13.17 16.68 41.18
CA SER A 71 12.41 17.59 40.33
C SER A 71 12.81 17.69 38.86
N SER A 72 12.31 16.73 38.07
CA SER A 72 11.89 16.93 36.66
C SER A 72 11.08 15.72 36.13
N ALA A 73 11.20 14.56 36.76
CA ALA A 73 10.62 13.29 36.28
C ALA A 73 9.07 13.23 36.20
N ARG A 74 8.33 14.17 36.82
CA ARG A 74 6.87 14.05 36.96
C ARG A 74 6.09 14.31 35.66
N LYS A 75 6.67 14.98 34.66
CA LYS A 75 6.04 15.16 33.32
C LYS A 75 6.29 13.99 32.36
N GLY A 76 7.43 13.31 32.48
CA GLY A 76 7.76 12.15 31.65
C GLY A 76 7.03 10.87 32.09
N SER A 77 6.84 10.70 33.40
CA SER A 77 6.17 9.54 33.97
C SER A 77 4.67 9.48 33.67
N THR A 78 3.99 10.62 33.60
CA THR A 78 2.56 10.67 33.25
C THR A 78 2.33 10.43 31.76
N ALA A 79 3.16 11.00 30.88
CA ALA A 79 3.05 10.76 29.43
C ALA A 79 3.38 9.31 29.05
N MET A 80 4.38 8.69 29.69
CA MET A 80 4.68 7.26 29.48
C MET A 80 3.61 6.34 30.08
N ALA A 81 3.02 6.69 31.23
CA ALA A 81 1.91 5.94 31.81
C ALA A 81 0.60 6.08 30.98
N GLU A 82 0.38 7.24 30.37
CA GLU A 82 -0.76 7.51 29.49
C GLU A 82 -0.61 6.83 28.11
N GLU A 83 0.62 6.73 27.57
CA GLU A 83 0.90 5.89 26.40
C GLU A 83 0.72 4.39 26.69
N ALA A 84 1.09 3.92 27.89
CA ALA A 84 0.97 2.51 28.27
C ALA A 84 -0.48 2.01 28.35
N GLY A 85 -1.45 2.93 28.50
CA GLY A 85 -2.89 2.62 28.53
C GLY A 85 -3.64 2.88 27.22
N ARG A 86 -3.02 3.55 26.23
CA ARG A 86 -3.69 3.87 24.96
C ARG A 86 -3.57 2.71 23.99
N ARG A 87 -4.73 2.21 23.54
CA ARG A 87 -4.78 1.24 22.44
C ARG A 87 -4.11 1.83 21.19
N ARG A 88 -3.14 1.10 20.63
CA ARG A 88 -2.43 1.51 19.40
C ARG A 88 -3.42 1.65 18.26
N ARG A 89 -3.18 2.60 17.36
CA ARG A 89 -4.09 2.97 16.28
C ARG A 89 -3.43 2.90 14.92
N ALA A 90 -4.10 2.29 13.95
CA ALA A 90 -3.68 2.23 12.56
C ALA A 90 -4.65 3.02 11.69
N ALA A 91 -4.12 3.78 10.74
CA ALA A 91 -4.91 4.38 9.67
C ALA A 91 -4.66 3.64 8.36
N VAL A 92 -5.71 3.05 7.81
CA VAL A 92 -5.67 2.29 6.55
C VAL A 92 -6.23 3.17 5.44
N VAL A 93 -5.38 3.63 4.53
CA VAL A 93 -5.73 4.61 3.50
C VAL A 93 -5.93 3.90 2.15
N VAL A 94 -7.16 4.02 1.63
CA VAL A 94 -7.61 3.38 0.38
C VAL A 94 -8.28 4.43 -0.49
N LEU A 95 -7.58 5.04 -1.44
CA LEU A 95 -8.22 6.02 -2.36
C LEU A 95 -9.05 5.35 -3.47
N GLY A 96 -9.85 4.36 -3.08
CA GLY A 96 -10.79 3.59 -3.87
C GLY A 96 -11.94 3.09 -2.99
N ASP A 97 -12.80 2.27 -3.58
CA ASP A 97 -13.93 1.64 -2.90
C ASP A 97 -13.44 0.54 -1.96
N ILE A 98 -13.61 0.72 -0.65
CA ILE A 98 -13.19 -0.27 0.37
C ILE A 98 -13.94 -1.59 0.22
N GLY A 99 -15.22 -1.56 -0.18
CA GLY A 99 -16.02 -2.77 -0.40
C GLY A 99 -15.46 -3.66 -1.51
N ARG A 100 -14.69 -3.08 -2.43
CA ARG A 100 -14.01 -3.76 -3.53
C ARG A 100 -12.52 -4.01 -3.29
N SER A 101 -12.04 -3.81 -2.06
CA SER A 101 -10.65 -4.04 -1.69
C SER A 101 -10.51 -5.10 -0.57
N PRO A 102 -10.73 -6.41 -0.87
CA PRO A 102 -10.65 -7.48 0.12
C PRO A 102 -9.33 -7.49 0.92
N ARG A 103 -8.20 -7.21 0.26
CA ARG A 103 -6.88 -7.13 0.90
C ARG A 103 -6.82 -6.06 2.00
N MET A 104 -7.38 -4.88 1.75
CA MET A 104 -7.37 -3.81 2.76
C MET A 104 -8.38 -4.06 3.88
N GLN A 105 -9.50 -4.73 3.57
CA GLN A 105 -10.42 -5.25 4.58
C GLN A 105 -9.70 -6.26 5.49
N TYR A 106 -8.88 -7.16 4.92
CA TYR A 106 -8.09 -8.11 5.69
C TYR A 106 -7.02 -7.49 6.56
N HIS A 107 -6.28 -6.53 6.03
CA HIS A 107 -5.34 -5.77 6.84
C HIS A 107 -6.03 -5.12 8.03
N SER A 108 -7.19 -4.50 7.80
CA SER A 108 -7.96 -3.86 8.85
C SER A 108 -8.45 -4.86 9.91
N LEU A 109 -8.98 -6.02 9.50
CA LEU A 109 -9.41 -7.08 10.40
C LEU A 109 -8.26 -7.69 11.20
N SER A 110 -7.11 -7.95 10.57
CA SER A 110 -5.93 -8.49 11.25
C SER A 110 -5.38 -7.49 12.28
N LEU A 111 -5.32 -6.20 11.95
CA LEU A 111 -4.91 -5.14 12.88
C LEU A 111 -5.87 -5.04 14.07
N ALA A 112 -7.18 -5.08 13.82
CA ALA A 112 -8.18 -4.99 14.87
C ALA A 112 -8.18 -6.22 15.79
N ASN A 113 -8.25 -7.42 15.19
CA ASN A 113 -8.52 -8.67 15.92
C ASN A 113 -7.25 -9.33 16.46
N GLN A 114 -6.14 -9.29 15.72
CA GLN A 114 -4.91 -9.99 16.08
C GLN A 114 -3.91 -9.05 16.77
N ALA A 115 -3.75 -7.84 16.25
CA ALA A 115 -2.85 -6.85 16.86
C ALA A 115 -3.53 -6.02 17.98
N GLY A 116 -4.84 -6.18 18.16
CA GLY A 116 -5.59 -5.46 19.19
C GLY A 116 -5.54 -3.95 18.99
N MET A 117 -5.54 -3.46 17.76
CA MET A 117 -5.45 -2.03 17.44
C MET A 117 -6.84 -1.42 17.17
N GLU A 118 -6.96 -0.11 17.36
CA GLU A 118 -8.03 0.67 16.74
C GLU A 118 -7.66 0.96 15.28
N VAL A 119 -8.62 0.85 14.36
CA VAL A 119 -8.36 0.99 12.93
C VAL A 119 -9.28 2.05 12.35
N ASP A 120 -8.70 3.09 11.76
CA ASP A 120 -9.41 4.09 10.97
C ASP A 120 -9.19 3.80 9.48
N ILE A 121 -10.23 3.36 8.78
CA ILE A 121 -10.18 3.16 7.34
C ILE A 121 -10.60 4.47 6.66
N VAL A 122 -9.70 5.05 5.87
CA VAL A 122 -9.99 6.24 5.07
C VAL A 122 -10.14 5.80 3.63
N ALA A 123 -11.38 5.79 3.14
CA ALA A 123 -11.70 5.25 1.82
C ALA A 123 -12.56 6.20 0.98
N ASN A 124 -12.56 6.07 -0.34
CA ASN A 124 -13.60 6.72 -1.13
C ASN A 124 -14.92 5.96 -0.92
N GLY A 125 -16.04 6.68 -0.84
CA GLY A 125 -17.36 6.06 -0.74
C GLY A 125 -17.64 5.12 -1.93
N GLY A 126 -18.50 4.12 -1.74
CA GLY A 126 -18.71 3.07 -2.74
C GLY A 126 -19.61 1.93 -2.26
N SER A 127 -19.15 0.71 -2.47
CA SER A 127 -19.88 -0.52 -2.12
C SER A 127 -19.70 -0.82 -0.63
N ASP A 128 -20.73 -1.42 -0.03
CA ASP A 128 -20.64 -1.86 1.37
C ASP A 128 -19.53 -2.91 1.56
N PRO A 129 -18.64 -2.75 2.56
CA PRO A 129 -17.66 -3.76 2.89
C PRO A 129 -18.29 -4.95 3.62
N HIS A 130 -17.51 -6.02 3.76
CA HIS A 130 -17.96 -7.25 4.40
C HIS A 130 -18.48 -6.99 5.83
N LEU A 131 -19.52 -7.72 6.25
CA LEU A 131 -20.19 -7.54 7.55
C LEU A 131 -19.19 -7.55 8.72
N SER A 132 -18.23 -8.48 8.71
CA SER A 132 -17.18 -8.57 9.74
C SER A 132 -16.35 -7.30 9.91
N LEU A 133 -16.25 -6.47 8.86
CA LEU A 133 -15.57 -5.17 8.94
C LEU A 133 -16.49 -4.11 9.55
N ARG A 134 -17.77 -4.10 9.14
CA ARG A 134 -18.78 -3.12 9.58
C ARG A 134 -19.18 -3.30 11.04
N GLU A 135 -19.26 -4.55 11.50
CA GLU A 135 -19.70 -4.91 12.85
C GLU A 135 -18.55 -4.91 13.86
N ASN A 136 -17.30 -4.69 13.41
CA ASN A 136 -16.15 -4.68 14.30
C ASN A 136 -16.07 -3.36 15.08
N PRO A 137 -16.18 -3.35 16.42
CA PRO A 137 -16.20 -2.12 17.21
C PRO A 137 -14.86 -1.38 17.22
N SER A 138 -13.77 -2.03 16.81
CA SER A 138 -12.43 -1.43 16.74
C SER A 138 -12.11 -0.85 15.37
N ILE A 139 -13.03 -0.94 14.40
CA ILE A 139 -12.84 -0.47 13.03
C ILE A 139 -13.82 0.67 12.74
N HIS A 140 -13.29 1.81 12.29
CA HIS A 140 -14.03 3.03 12.01
C HIS A 140 -13.83 3.38 10.54
N ILE A 141 -14.90 3.41 9.76
CA ILE A 141 -14.83 3.70 8.32
C ILE A 141 -15.16 5.16 8.07
N HIS A 142 -14.23 5.85 7.42
CA HIS A 142 -14.27 7.27 7.13
C HIS A 142 -14.30 7.49 5.62
N GLU A 143 -15.50 7.76 5.09
CA GLU A 143 -15.69 7.94 3.67
C GLU A 143 -15.33 9.35 3.20
N MET A 144 -14.40 9.42 2.26
CA MET A 144 -14.07 10.61 1.50
C MET A 144 -14.96 10.69 0.25
N LYS A 145 -15.51 11.87 0.00
CA LYS A 145 -16.17 12.17 -1.27
C LYS A 145 -15.11 12.19 -2.38
N SER A 146 -15.36 11.46 -3.47
CA SER A 146 -14.49 11.50 -4.63
C SER A 146 -14.46 12.90 -5.25
N VAL A 147 -13.28 13.38 -5.62
CA VAL A 147 -13.13 14.68 -6.29
C VAL A 147 -13.66 14.56 -7.71
N GLN A 148 -14.82 15.16 -7.96
CA GLN A 148 -15.39 15.31 -9.30
C GLN A 148 -15.13 16.74 -9.78
N LEU A 149 -14.33 16.88 -10.84
CA LEU A 149 -14.19 18.15 -11.56
C LEU A 149 -15.34 18.29 -12.58
N SER A 150 -16.58 18.35 -12.09
CA SER A 150 -17.74 18.65 -12.94
C SER A 150 -17.83 20.15 -13.17
N GLY A 151 -17.85 20.59 -14.43
CA GLY A 151 -18.14 21.99 -14.80
C GLY A 151 -16.99 22.80 -15.38
N ILE A 152 -15.81 22.21 -15.60
CA ILE A 152 -14.67 22.93 -16.20
C ILE A 152 -14.42 22.48 -17.64
N SER A 153 -15.33 22.83 -18.55
CA SER A 153 -15.27 22.47 -19.98
C SER A 153 -14.16 23.18 -20.77
N LYS A 154 -13.45 24.14 -20.15
CA LYS A 154 -12.46 25.01 -20.82
C LYS A 154 -11.01 24.74 -20.42
N ILE A 155 -10.75 23.84 -19.49
CA ILE A 155 -9.37 23.50 -19.07
C ILE A 155 -8.85 22.34 -19.91
N SER A 156 -7.60 22.42 -20.38
CA SER A 156 -6.96 21.31 -21.08
C SER A 156 -6.94 20.05 -20.20
N GLY A 157 -7.16 18.87 -20.79
CA GLY A 157 -7.31 17.62 -20.02
C GLY A 157 -6.14 17.35 -19.05
N ALA A 158 -4.92 17.73 -19.42
CA ALA A 158 -3.74 17.62 -18.55
C ALA A 158 -3.82 18.52 -17.31
N LEU A 159 -4.21 19.78 -17.47
CA LEU A 159 -4.34 20.72 -16.35
C LEU A 159 -5.50 20.32 -15.43
N ALA A 160 -6.59 19.75 -15.97
CA ALA A 160 -7.67 19.19 -15.16
C ALA A 160 -7.19 18.02 -14.29
N LEU A 161 -6.37 17.11 -14.83
CA LEU A 161 -5.80 16.01 -14.06
C LEU A 161 -4.85 16.50 -12.95
N LEU A 162 -4.01 17.50 -13.24
CA LEU A 162 -3.12 18.11 -12.24
C LEU A 162 -3.92 18.82 -11.13
N LEU A 163 -4.95 19.58 -11.50
CA LEU A 163 -5.83 20.23 -10.54
C LEU A 163 -6.57 19.22 -9.68
N LYS A 164 -7.07 18.12 -10.28
CA LYS A 164 -7.70 17.02 -9.54
C LYS A 164 -6.74 16.43 -8.52
N ALA A 165 -5.49 16.14 -8.93
CA ALA A 165 -4.47 15.62 -8.04
C ALA A 165 -4.12 16.61 -6.91
N ALA A 166 -4.01 17.91 -7.20
CA ALA A 166 -3.74 18.93 -6.19
C ALA A 166 -4.88 19.05 -5.17
N ILE A 167 -6.14 19.08 -5.63
CA ILE A 167 -7.32 19.11 -4.75
C ILE A 167 -7.35 17.85 -3.88
N GLN A 168 -7.15 16.67 -4.48
CA GLN A 168 -7.13 15.41 -3.76
C GLN A 168 -5.99 15.35 -2.72
N PHE A 169 -4.82 15.93 -3.02
CA PHE A 169 -3.70 16.04 -2.08
C PHE A 169 -4.09 16.88 -0.84
N ILE A 170 -4.63 18.08 -1.08
CA ILE A 170 -5.04 19.00 0.00
C ILE A 170 -6.16 18.39 0.83
N MET A 171 -7.18 17.83 0.18
CA MET A 171 -8.30 17.16 0.86
C MET A 171 -7.82 15.99 1.72
N LEU A 172 -6.93 15.15 1.19
CA LEU A 172 -6.41 14.01 1.93
C LEU A 172 -5.59 14.46 3.15
N ILE A 173 -4.72 15.45 3.01
CA ILE A 173 -3.96 15.98 4.16
C ILE A 173 -4.91 16.53 5.23
N TRP A 174 -5.88 17.35 4.83
CA TRP A 174 -6.85 17.89 5.77
C TRP A 174 -7.63 16.78 6.49
N PHE A 175 -8.06 15.77 5.74
CA PHE A 175 -8.79 14.63 6.30
C PHE A 175 -7.93 13.85 7.31
N LEU A 176 -6.72 13.46 6.93
CA LEU A 176 -5.83 12.70 7.82
C LEU A 176 -5.35 13.52 9.03
N CYS A 177 -5.32 14.86 8.93
CA CYS A 177 -4.93 15.76 10.03
C CYS A 177 -6.08 16.12 10.98
N PHE A 178 -7.34 16.13 10.52
CA PHE A 178 -8.44 16.68 11.32
C PHE A 178 -9.64 15.75 11.50
N LYS A 179 -9.83 14.75 10.64
CA LYS A 179 -10.98 13.84 10.71
C LYS A 179 -10.72 12.56 11.48
N ILE A 180 -9.50 12.05 11.42
CA ILE A 180 -9.11 10.84 12.16
C ILE A 180 -8.27 11.19 13.39
N PRO A 181 -8.38 10.43 14.49
CA PRO A 181 -7.45 10.53 15.60
C PRO A 181 -6.01 10.26 15.15
N ARG A 182 -5.01 10.70 15.93
CA ARG A 182 -3.60 10.48 15.60
C ARG A 182 -3.29 8.98 15.54
N PRO A 183 -2.88 8.42 14.38
CA PRO A 183 -2.50 7.02 14.29
C PRO A 183 -1.01 6.84 14.64
N ASP A 184 -0.66 5.62 15.03
CA ASP A 184 0.72 5.17 15.24
C ASP A 184 1.36 4.68 13.93
N VAL A 185 0.52 4.20 13.00
CA VAL A 185 0.93 3.71 11.69
C VAL A 185 -0.10 4.05 10.62
N PHE A 186 0.37 4.45 9.46
CA PHE A 186 -0.39 4.54 8.22
C PHE A 186 -0.04 3.35 7.33
N ILE A 187 -1.05 2.70 6.76
CA ILE A 187 -0.90 1.66 5.75
C ILE A 187 -1.65 2.13 4.50
N VAL A 188 -0.93 2.30 3.40
CA VAL A 188 -1.49 2.86 2.16
C VAL A 188 -1.57 1.80 1.09
N GLN A 189 -2.76 1.63 0.50
CA GLN A 189 -2.92 0.84 -0.71
C GLN A 189 -2.34 1.60 -1.91
N ASN A 190 -1.39 0.99 -2.63
CA ASN A 190 -0.90 1.47 -3.91
C ASN A 190 -1.33 0.50 -5.04
N PRO A 191 -2.04 0.95 -6.10
CA PRO A 191 -2.43 2.34 -6.45
C PRO A 191 -3.72 2.86 -5.79
N PRO A 192 -3.98 4.19 -5.84
CA PRO A 192 -3.24 5.24 -6.54
C PRO A 192 -2.06 5.81 -5.74
N SER A 193 -0.92 6.02 -6.40
CA SER A 193 0.27 6.61 -5.76
C SER A 193 0.28 8.12 -5.71
N VAL A 194 -0.06 8.78 -6.82
CA VAL A 194 -0.12 10.25 -6.91
C VAL A 194 -1.58 10.67 -6.67
N PRO A 195 -1.86 11.57 -5.72
CA PRO A 195 -0.95 12.27 -4.80
C PRO A 195 -0.79 11.57 -3.43
N THR A 196 -1.38 10.39 -3.25
CA THR A 196 -1.55 9.68 -1.98
C THR A 196 -0.28 9.48 -1.19
N LEU A 197 0.78 8.94 -1.80
CA LEU A 197 2.02 8.61 -1.07
C LEU A 197 2.68 9.88 -0.51
N ALA A 198 2.65 10.98 -1.25
CA ALA A 198 3.15 12.26 -0.77
C ALA A 198 2.32 12.80 0.39
N ALA A 199 1.00 12.78 0.28
CA ALA A 199 0.09 13.25 1.32
C ALA A 199 0.27 12.45 2.61
N VAL A 200 0.23 11.12 2.52
CA VAL A 200 0.39 10.25 3.69
C VAL A 200 1.79 10.35 4.26
N LYS A 201 2.85 10.45 3.44
CA LYS A 201 4.19 10.65 3.95
C LYS A 201 4.30 11.96 4.74
N LEU A 202 3.78 13.06 4.19
CA LEU A 202 3.77 14.35 4.88
C LEU A 202 3.02 14.27 6.22
N VAL A 203 1.82 13.69 6.21
CA VAL A 203 1.01 13.56 7.43
C VAL A 203 1.66 12.61 8.44
N SER A 204 2.28 11.52 7.99
CA SER A 204 3.01 10.59 8.85
C SER A 204 4.15 11.29 9.58
N TRP A 205 4.88 12.18 8.88
CA TRP A 205 5.94 12.98 9.47
C TRP A 205 5.39 14.01 10.47
N LEU A 206 4.36 14.78 10.09
CA LEU A 206 3.69 15.75 10.98
C LEU A 206 3.12 15.09 12.24
N ARG A 207 2.62 13.86 12.09
CA ARG A 207 2.01 13.08 13.16
C ARG A 207 2.94 12.04 13.76
N GLY A 208 4.26 12.09 13.52
CA GLY A 208 5.22 11.14 14.07
C GLY A 208 4.80 9.66 14.00
N ALA A 209 4.10 9.28 12.92
CA ALA A 209 3.53 7.96 12.70
C ALA A 209 4.37 7.20 11.67
N LYS A 210 4.35 5.87 11.74
CA LYS A 210 5.02 5.03 10.75
C LYS A 210 4.26 5.05 9.43
N PHE A 211 4.99 5.04 8.31
CA PHE A 211 4.40 5.03 6.97
C PHE A 211 4.72 3.70 6.27
N ILE A 212 3.70 2.90 6.00
CA ILE A 212 3.80 1.61 5.31
C ILE A 212 3.06 1.68 3.98
N VAL A 213 3.70 1.17 2.92
CA VAL A 213 3.10 1.07 1.59
C VAL A 213 2.80 -0.38 1.25
N ASP A 214 1.58 -0.67 0.86
CA ASP A 214 1.16 -1.96 0.36
C ASP A 214 1.06 -1.93 -1.18
N TRP A 215 2.05 -2.54 -1.83
CA TRP A 215 2.23 -2.54 -3.28
C TRP A 215 1.39 -3.65 -3.93
N HIS A 216 0.36 -3.25 -4.68
CA HIS A 216 -0.50 -4.17 -5.42
C HIS A 216 -0.18 -4.16 -6.91
N ASN A 217 0.15 -2.97 -7.42
CA ASN A 217 0.61 -2.72 -8.78
C ASN A 217 1.49 -1.48 -8.78
N PHE A 218 2.25 -1.30 -9.85
CA PHE A 218 2.96 -0.05 -10.10
C PHE A 218 2.10 0.89 -10.94
N GLY A 219 1.78 2.07 -10.40
CA GLY A 219 0.92 3.04 -11.09
C GLY A 219 1.56 3.60 -12.36
N TYR A 220 2.89 3.72 -12.42
CA TYR A 220 3.56 4.16 -13.66
C TYR A 220 3.36 3.17 -14.81
N THR A 221 3.34 1.87 -14.52
CA THR A 221 3.08 0.83 -15.52
C THR A 221 1.67 0.95 -16.07
N LEU A 222 0.67 1.11 -15.20
CA LEU A 222 -0.71 1.33 -15.62
C LEU A 222 -0.86 2.59 -16.49
N LEU A 223 -0.18 3.68 -16.12
CA LEU A 223 -0.18 4.91 -16.90
C LEU A 223 0.50 4.72 -18.26
N GLY A 224 1.59 3.95 -18.31
CA GLY A 224 2.33 3.59 -19.51
C GLY A 224 1.54 2.77 -20.51
N LEU A 225 0.59 1.94 -20.06
CA LEU A 225 -0.34 1.23 -20.95
C LEU A 225 -1.27 2.19 -21.69
N SER A 226 -1.65 3.31 -21.06
CA SER A 226 -2.57 4.29 -21.67
C SER A 226 -1.88 5.37 -22.51
N HIS A 227 -0.69 5.83 -22.10
CA HIS A 227 -0.01 6.99 -22.72
C HIS A 227 1.27 6.62 -23.48
N GLY A 228 1.68 5.35 -23.45
CA GLY A 228 2.97 4.92 -23.95
C GLY A 228 4.09 5.16 -22.93
N ARG A 229 5.05 4.25 -22.93
CA ARG A 229 6.08 4.14 -21.88
C ARG A 229 7.12 5.26 -21.93
N SER A 230 7.42 5.73 -23.13
CA SER A 230 8.42 6.77 -23.37
C SER A 230 7.89 8.17 -23.01
N HIS A 231 6.60 8.29 -22.69
CA HIS A 231 5.98 9.56 -22.37
C HIS A 231 6.54 10.15 -21.06
N VAL A 232 6.86 11.44 -21.07
CA VAL A 232 7.48 12.14 -19.93
C VAL A 232 6.65 11.98 -18.65
N ILE A 233 5.32 12.02 -18.77
CA ILE A 233 4.41 11.82 -17.62
C ILE A 233 4.62 10.48 -16.91
N VAL A 234 4.92 9.40 -17.65
CA VAL A 234 5.15 8.07 -17.09
C VAL A 234 6.48 8.03 -16.33
N LYS A 235 7.51 8.69 -16.86
CA LYS A 235 8.81 8.83 -16.19
C LYS A 235 8.70 9.65 -14.90
N VAL A 236 7.94 10.74 -14.92
CA VAL A 236 7.65 11.55 -13.73
C VAL A 236 6.87 10.73 -12.70
N TYR A 237 5.86 9.97 -13.13
CA TYR A 237 5.09 9.10 -12.25
C TYR A 237 5.96 8.01 -11.62
N PHE A 238 6.82 7.36 -12.42
CA PHE A 238 7.80 6.38 -11.94
C PHE A 238 8.72 6.98 -10.88
N TRP A 239 9.31 8.14 -11.17
CA TRP A 239 10.19 8.83 -10.22
C TRP A 239 9.44 9.15 -8.92
N PHE A 240 8.20 9.63 -9.00
CA PHE A 240 7.37 9.94 -7.84
C PHE A 240 7.10 8.69 -7.00
N GLU A 241 6.63 7.60 -7.62
CA GLU A 241 6.37 6.35 -6.91
C GLU A 241 7.62 5.83 -6.22
N LYS A 242 8.76 5.81 -6.94
CA LYS A 242 10.04 5.36 -6.41
C LYS A 242 10.52 6.24 -5.26
N HIS A 243 10.42 7.56 -5.40
CA HIS A 243 10.86 8.51 -4.39
C HIS A 243 10.09 8.34 -3.08
N PHE A 244 8.76 8.44 -3.12
CA PHE A 244 7.94 8.32 -1.91
C PHE A 244 7.89 6.88 -1.38
N GLY A 245 7.97 5.88 -2.27
CA GLY A 245 8.07 4.48 -1.87
C GLY A 245 9.30 4.19 -1.01
N ARG A 246 10.46 4.79 -1.34
CA ARG A 246 11.70 4.67 -0.54
C ARG A 246 11.64 5.38 0.81
N MET A 247 10.71 6.29 1.00
CA MET A 247 10.51 7.02 2.26
C MET A 247 9.61 6.27 3.25
N ALA A 248 9.07 5.11 2.86
CA ALA A 248 8.27 4.25 3.72
C ALA A 248 9.14 3.58 4.79
N ASP A 249 8.61 3.50 6.01
CA ASP A 249 9.19 2.76 7.13
C ASP A 249 9.04 1.24 6.96
N GLY A 250 8.10 0.81 6.10
CA GLY A 250 7.87 -0.59 5.76
C GLY A 250 7.12 -0.74 4.43
N ALA A 251 7.20 -1.92 3.84
CA ALA A 251 6.51 -2.21 2.59
C ALA A 251 5.96 -3.65 2.56
N PHE A 252 4.75 -3.81 2.03
CA PHE A 252 4.16 -5.10 1.68
C PHE A 252 4.01 -5.20 0.16
N CYS A 253 3.98 -6.40 -0.37
CA CYS A 253 3.73 -6.61 -1.80
C CYS A 253 2.99 -7.93 -2.05
N VAL A 254 2.28 -7.99 -3.18
CA VAL A 254 1.44 -9.13 -3.56
C VAL A 254 2.22 -10.36 -4.05
N THR A 255 3.44 -10.17 -4.56
CA THR A 255 4.21 -11.25 -5.21
C THR A 255 5.71 -11.20 -4.93
N LYS A 256 6.38 -12.34 -5.09
CA LYS A 256 7.85 -12.44 -5.00
C LYS A 256 8.53 -11.69 -6.14
N ALA A 257 7.97 -11.71 -7.34
CA ALA A 257 8.52 -10.95 -8.46
C ALA A 257 8.51 -9.44 -8.18
N MET A 258 7.43 -8.92 -7.61
CA MET A 258 7.34 -7.52 -7.17
C MET A 258 8.31 -7.21 -6.03
N GLN A 259 8.45 -8.11 -5.05
CA GLN A 259 9.45 -7.97 -3.99
C GLN A 259 10.87 -7.83 -4.56
N HIS A 260 11.21 -8.67 -5.56
CA HIS A 260 12.51 -8.63 -6.20
C HIS A 260 12.76 -7.31 -6.95
N GLU A 261 11.76 -6.83 -7.70
CA GLU A 261 11.81 -5.52 -8.37
C GLU A 261 12.00 -4.38 -7.38
N LEU A 262 11.22 -4.36 -6.30
CA LEU A 262 11.32 -3.36 -5.24
C LEU A 262 12.71 -3.40 -4.58
N ALA A 263 13.24 -4.59 -4.30
CA ALA A 263 14.54 -4.74 -3.66
C ALA A 263 15.69 -4.30 -4.58
N GLN A 264 15.76 -4.82 -5.81
CA GLN A 264 16.89 -4.63 -6.71
C GLN A 264 16.89 -3.26 -7.39
N ASN A 265 15.73 -2.81 -7.88
CA ASN A 265 15.66 -1.60 -8.71
C ASN A 265 15.23 -0.37 -7.90
N TRP A 266 14.49 -0.56 -6.81
CA TRP A 266 13.97 0.55 -6.01
C TRP A 266 14.67 0.69 -4.67
N GLY A 267 15.42 -0.33 -4.21
CA GLY A 267 16.05 -0.36 -2.89
C GLY A 267 15.03 -0.37 -1.74
N ILE A 268 13.86 -0.95 -1.97
CA ILE A 268 12.77 -1.08 -1.00
C ILE A 268 12.70 -2.54 -0.55
N LYS A 269 12.89 -2.78 0.75
CA LYS A 269 12.73 -4.11 1.35
C LYS A 269 11.26 -4.35 1.68
N ALA A 270 10.55 -5.04 0.78
CA ALA A 270 9.16 -5.41 1.00
C ALA A 270 9.02 -6.84 1.54
N THR A 271 7.93 -7.09 2.27
CA THR A 271 7.50 -8.44 2.68
C THR A 271 6.37 -8.89 1.77
N VAL A 272 6.45 -10.12 1.23
CA VAL A 272 5.38 -10.67 0.41
C VAL A 272 4.22 -11.12 1.30
N LEU A 273 3.03 -10.60 1.00
CA LEU A 273 1.77 -11.03 1.55
C LEU A 273 0.88 -11.42 0.37
N TYR A 274 0.66 -12.72 0.20
CA TYR A 274 -0.16 -13.22 -0.90
C TYR A 274 -1.64 -12.93 -0.64
N ASP A 275 -2.34 -12.51 -1.70
CA ASP A 275 -3.80 -12.43 -1.66
C ASP A 275 -4.36 -13.84 -1.78
N HIS A 276 -4.82 -14.36 -0.64
CA HIS A 276 -5.69 -15.52 -0.65
C HIS A 276 -7.13 -15.05 -0.80
N SER A 277 -7.89 -15.76 -1.64
CA SER A 277 -9.32 -15.55 -1.70
C SER A 277 -9.91 -15.72 -0.31
N PRO A 278 -10.74 -14.77 0.14
CA PRO A 278 -11.48 -14.93 1.36
C PRO A 278 -12.17 -16.26 1.55
N GLU A 279 -12.31 -16.74 2.79
CA GLU A 279 -13.21 -17.86 3.10
C GLU A 279 -14.66 -17.59 2.65
N PHE A 280 -15.06 -16.31 2.58
CA PHE A 280 -16.39 -15.91 2.07
C PHE A 280 -16.51 -15.93 0.53
N PHE A 281 -15.41 -16.06 -0.21
CA PHE A 281 -15.45 -16.29 -1.65
C PHE A 281 -15.78 -17.76 -1.91
N ARG A 282 -17.08 -18.08 -1.94
CA ARG A 282 -17.57 -19.34 -2.47
C ARG A 282 -17.79 -19.24 -3.98
N PRO A 283 -17.58 -20.32 -4.74
CA PRO A 283 -18.06 -20.39 -6.12
C PRO A 283 -19.55 -20.00 -6.16
N ALA A 284 -19.90 -19.08 -7.07
CA ALA A 284 -21.30 -18.75 -7.32
C ALA A 284 -22.08 -20.02 -7.67
N SER A 285 -23.23 -20.21 -7.04
CA SER A 285 -24.16 -21.29 -7.36
C SER A 285 -24.64 -21.18 -8.80
N LEU A 286 -25.12 -22.28 -9.38
CA LEU A 286 -25.68 -22.27 -10.74
C LEU A 286 -26.82 -21.25 -10.88
N THR A 287 -27.61 -21.06 -9.82
CA THR A 287 -28.69 -20.07 -9.76
C THR A 287 -28.15 -18.64 -9.83
N GLU A 288 -27.14 -18.30 -9.03
CA GLU A 288 -26.49 -16.97 -9.06
C GLU A 288 -25.80 -16.69 -10.40
N LYS A 289 -25.18 -17.71 -11.02
CA LYS A 289 -24.61 -17.59 -12.38
C LYS A 289 -25.67 -17.35 -13.44
N HIS A 290 -26.79 -18.05 -13.34
CA HIS A 290 -27.91 -17.86 -14.25
C HIS A 290 -28.52 -16.46 -14.07
N GLU A 291 -28.77 -15.99 -12.85
CA GLU A 291 -29.30 -14.64 -12.62
C GLU A 291 -28.43 -13.53 -13.21
N VAL A 292 -27.11 -13.59 -13.01
CA VAL A 292 -26.16 -12.63 -13.61
C VAL A 292 -26.14 -12.76 -15.14
N GLY A 293 -26.22 -13.99 -15.68
CA GLY A 293 -26.29 -14.24 -17.12
C GLY A 293 -27.58 -13.74 -17.77
N TRP A 294 -28.73 -13.93 -17.12
CA TRP A 294 -30.05 -13.46 -17.55
C TRP A 294 -30.13 -11.94 -17.54
N PHE A 295 -29.54 -11.28 -16.53
CA PHE A 295 -29.48 -9.82 -16.46
C PHE A 295 -28.68 -9.24 -17.64
N HIS A 296 -27.56 -9.89 -17.99
CA HIS A 296 -26.73 -9.48 -19.12
C HIS A 296 -27.41 -9.72 -20.49
N LEU A 297 -28.15 -10.82 -20.64
CA LEU A 297 -28.93 -11.13 -21.86
C LEU A 297 -30.15 -10.20 -22.02
N TRP A 298 -30.79 -9.82 -20.91
CA TRP A 298 -31.93 -8.91 -20.91
C TRP A 298 -31.52 -7.50 -21.33
N CYS A 299 -30.39 -6.98 -20.83
CA CYS A 299 -29.83 -5.71 -21.29
C CYS A 299 -29.46 -5.72 -22.77
N TYR A 300 -28.96 -6.84 -23.31
CA TYR A 300 -28.58 -6.94 -24.73
C TYR A 300 -29.77 -7.03 -25.69
N ARG A 301 -30.95 -7.46 -25.20
CA ARG A 301 -32.19 -7.55 -26.00
C ARG A 301 -33.01 -6.25 -26.03
N GLN A 302 -32.62 -5.23 -25.26
CA GLN A 302 -33.28 -3.93 -25.19
C GLN A 302 -32.55 -2.83 -25.99
N CYS A 303 -31.49 -3.18 -26.75
CA CYS A 303 -30.81 -2.29 -27.70
C CYS A 303 -31.11 -2.68 -29.14
#